data_AF-T1BJG6-F1
#
_entry.id   AF-T1BJG6-F1
#
_cell.length_a   1.000
_cell.length_b   1.000
_cell.length_c   1.000
_cell.angle_alpha   90.00
_cell.angle_beta   90.00
_cell.angle_gamma   90.00
#
_symmetry.space_group_name_H-M   'P 1'
#
loop_
_entity.id
_entity.type
_entity.pdbx_description
1 polymer ?
#
loop_
_entity_poly.entity_id
_entity_poly.type
_entity_poly.pdbx_seq_one_letter_code
_entity_poly.pdbx_strand_id
1 'polypeptide(L)'
;LFRLFPTKLSLFQGCIHYSFDLVKNEFAKAIINQGGQEALEAIGATYLKYLLDKDLLGSQLQAYALGSEPEIGPLVRSRYCDLWDFIKASTGASNVQMVDIFSKGMLLTVLAGMQMFEEEPEWITANEIISLP
;
A
#
# COMPACT_ATOMS: atom_id res chain seq x y z
N LEU A 1 -6.18 25.46 -6.49
CA LEU A 1 -5.43 24.78 -5.40
C LEU A 1 -5.78 25.36 -4.02
N PHE A 2 -5.52 26.64 -3.75
CA PHE A 2 -5.73 27.26 -2.43
C PHE A 2 -7.16 27.22 -1.86
N ARG A 3 -8.18 27.06 -2.72
CA ARG A 3 -9.57 26.87 -2.27
C ARG A 3 -9.83 25.50 -1.62
N LEU A 4 -9.11 24.46 -2.06
CA LEU A 4 -9.23 23.09 -1.54
C LEU A 4 -8.17 22.81 -0.47
N PHE A 5 -6.98 23.38 -0.64
CA PHE A 5 -5.82 23.19 0.23
C PHE A 5 -5.24 24.55 0.62
N PRO A 6 -5.67 25.11 1.76
CA PRO A 6 -5.22 26.44 2.21
C PRO A 6 -3.70 26.50 2.47
N THR A 7 -3.07 25.38 2.82
CA THR A 7 -1.64 25.28 3.12
C THR A 7 -0.95 24.15 2.36
N LYS A 8 0.38 24.24 2.21
CA LYS A 8 1.19 23.16 1.64
C LYS A 8 1.06 21.86 2.45
N LEU A 9 0.94 21.97 3.78
CA LEU A 9 0.67 20.83 4.65
C LEU A 9 -0.68 20.17 4.35
N SER A 10 -1.75 20.97 4.19
CA SER A 10 -3.08 20.44 3.86
C SER A 10 -3.10 19.74 2.50
N LEU A 11 -2.35 20.26 1.52
CA LEU A 11 -2.16 19.60 0.22
C LEU A 11 -1.46 18.25 0.39
N PHE A 12 -0.38 18.21 1.18
CA PHE A 12 0.38 16.99 1.43
C PHE A 12 -0.46 15.92 2.16
N GLN A 13 -1.22 16.30 3.19
CA GLN A 13 -2.18 15.42 3.86
C GLN A 13 -3.24 14.91 2.88
N GLY A 14 -3.73 15.78 1.98
CA GLY A 14 -4.65 15.39 0.91
C GLY A 14 -4.06 14.35 -0.05
N CYS A 15 -2.78 14.48 -0.42
CA CYS A 15 -2.07 13.50 -1.22
C CYS A 15 -1.94 12.15 -0.51
N ILE A 16 -1.66 12.15 0.80
CA ILE A 16 -1.63 10.91 1.62
C ILE A 16 -3.02 10.27 1.63
N HIS A 17 -4.09 11.02 1.89
CA HIS A 17 -5.44 10.47 1.85
C HIS A 17 -5.74 9.83 0.49
N TYR A 18 -5.48 10.57 -0.58
CA TYR A 18 -5.69 10.09 -1.94
C TYR A 18 -4.93 8.80 -2.23
N SER A 19 -3.64 8.70 -1.85
CA SER A 19 -2.83 7.53 -2.14
C SER A 19 -3.32 6.28 -1.40
N PHE A 20 -3.74 6.41 -0.14
CA PHE A 20 -4.32 5.29 0.61
C PHE A 20 -5.73 4.93 0.12
N ASP A 21 -6.56 5.91 -0.25
CA ASP A 21 -7.91 5.66 -0.80
C ASP A 21 -7.79 4.90 -2.10
N LEU A 22 -6.83 5.26 -2.95
CA LEU A 22 -6.58 4.58 -4.21
C LEU A 22 -6.19 3.11 -4.00
N VAL A 23 -5.22 2.81 -3.13
CA VAL A 23 -4.87 1.41 -2.77
C VAL A 23 -6.10 0.64 -2.31
N LYS A 24 -6.82 1.18 -1.32
CA LYS A 24 -7.96 0.49 -0.70
C LYS A 24 -9.07 0.24 -1.71
N ASN A 25 -9.34 1.20 -2.60
CA ASN A 25 -10.35 1.06 -3.66
C ASN A 25 -9.94 0.01 -4.70
N GLU A 26 -8.67 -0.05 -5.10
CA GLU A 26 -8.20 -1.08 -6.03
C GLU A 26 -8.28 -2.47 -5.40
N PHE A 27 -7.90 -2.63 -4.13
CA PHE A 27 -8.11 -3.89 -3.42
C PHE A 27 -9.59 -4.25 -3.31
N ALA A 28 -10.45 -3.30 -2.98
CA ALA A 28 -11.90 -3.53 -2.91
C ALA A 28 -12.49 -4.00 -4.25
N LYS A 29 -12.03 -3.45 -5.37
CA LYS A 29 -12.41 -3.91 -6.72
C LYS A 29 -11.89 -5.32 -7.01
N ALA A 30 -10.67 -5.61 -6.60
CA ALA A 30 -10.02 -6.89 -6.86
C ALA A 30 -10.71 -8.07 -6.17
N ILE A 31 -11.24 -7.85 -4.97
CA ILE A 31 -11.89 -8.88 -4.15
C ILE A 31 -13.39 -8.98 -4.35
N ILE A 32 -13.97 -8.28 -5.35
CA ILE A 32 -15.41 -8.34 -5.60
C ILE A 32 -15.82 -9.80 -5.83
N ASN A 33 -16.80 -10.27 -5.05
CA ASN A 33 -17.30 -11.65 -5.04
C ASN A 33 -16.27 -12.72 -4.64
N GLN A 34 -15.18 -12.33 -3.99
CA GLN A 34 -14.16 -13.22 -3.45
C GLN A 34 -14.15 -13.14 -1.93
N GLY A 35 -13.67 -14.20 -1.28
CA GLY A 35 -13.45 -14.26 0.16
C GLY A 35 -12.27 -15.17 0.45
N GLY A 36 -11.84 -15.27 1.71
CA GLY A 36 -10.82 -16.23 2.09
C GLY A 36 -9.50 -16.06 1.34
N GLN A 37 -8.98 -17.18 0.84
CA GLN A 37 -7.69 -17.26 0.16
C GLN A 37 -7.72 -16.60 -1.23
N GLU A 38 -8.84 -16.71 -1.95
CA GLU A 38 -9.00 -16.10 -3.27
C GLU A 38 -8.90 -14.57 -3.20
N ALA A 39 -9.49 -13.98 -2.16
CA ALA A 39 -9.38 -12.55 -1.90
C ALA A 39 -7.93 -12.13 -1.58
N LEU A 40 -7.17 -12.97 -0.86
CA LEU A 40 -5.76 -12.71 -0.56
C LEU A 40 -4.90 -12.70 -1.83
N GLU A 41 -5.10 -13.70 -2.70
CA GLU A 41 -4.38 -13.82 -3.96
C GLU A 41 -4.69 -12.64 -4.90
N ALA A 42 -5.95 -12.21 -4.97
CA ALA A 42 -6.34 -11.05 -5.76
C ALA A 42 -5.76 -9.74 -5.24
N ILE A 43 -5.62 -9.57 -3.93
CA ILE A 43 -4.93 -8.42 -3.32
C ILE A 43 -3.46 -8.40 -3.73
N GLY A 44 -2.76 -9.53 -3.62
CA GLY A 44 -1.36 -9.66 -4.04
C GLY A 44 -1.17 -9.31 -5.53
N ALA A 45 -2.01 -9.89 -6.40
CA ALA A 45 -1.95 -9.62 -7.84
C ALA A 45 -2.26 -8.16 -8.20
N THR A 46 -3.14 -7.50 -7.45
CA THR A 46 -3.46 -6.07 -7.65
C THR A 46 -2.29 -5.18 -7.23
N TYR A 47 -1.56 -5.58 -6.20
CA TYR A 47 -0.38 -4.86 -5.74
C TYR A 47 0.72 -4.78 -6.81
N LEU A 48 0.90 -5.83 -7.62
CA LEU A 48 1.82 -5.83 -8.76
C LEU A 48 1.48 -4.76 -9.80
N LYS A 49 0.20 -4.57 -10.10
CA LYS A 49 -0.24 -3.53 -11.03
C LYS A 49 0.06 -2.14 -10.49
N TYR A 50 0.01 -1.99 -9.17
CA TYR A 50 0.35 -0.76 -8.47
C TYR A 50 1.85 -0.45 -8.48
N LEU A 51 2.72 -1.47 -8.55
CA LEU A 51 4.17 -1.29 -8.72
C LEU A 51 4.52 -0.53 -10.00
N LEU A 52 3.64 -0.55 -11.00
CA LEU A 52 3.82 0.20 -12.25
C LEU A 52 3.55 1.70 -12.07
N ASP A 53 2.85 2.12 -11.01
CA ASP A 53 2.61 3.53 -10.68
C ASP A 53 3.62 4.01 -9.62
N LYS A 54 4.81 4.37 -10.13
CA LYS A 54 6.00 4.73 -9.34
C LYS A 54 5.75 5.87 -8.35
N ASP A 55 5.00 6.87 -8.76
CA ASP A 55 4.71 8.07 -7.96
C ASP A 55 3.91 7.71 -6.70
N LEU A 56 3.10 6.67 -6.81
CA LEU A 56 2.11 6.32 -5.82
C LEU A 56 2.69 5.47 -4.69
N LEU A 57 3.55 4.49 -5.01
CA LEU A 57 4.32 3.76 -3.99
C LEU A 57 5.42 4.61 -3.36
N GLY A 58 6.07 5.46 -4.16
CA GLY A 58 7.00 6.47 -3.62
C GLY A 58 6.32 7.37 -2.58
N SER A 59 5.08 7.79 -2.84
CA SER A 59 4.30 8.57 -1.88
C SER A 59 3.99 7.84 -0.57
N GLN A 60 3.70 6.53 -0.63
CA GLN A 60 3.47 5.73 0.57
C GLN A 60 4.74 5.55 1.40
N LEU A 61 5.87 5.26 0.75
CA LEU A 61 7.17 5.15 1.44
C LEU A 61 7.50 6.44 2.20
N GLN A 62 7.33 7.60 1.55
CA GLN A 62 7.52 8.90 2.18
C GLN A 62 6.56 9.12 3.35
N ALA A 63 5.28 8.76 3.20
CA ALA A 63 4.30 8.86 4.27
C ALA A 63 4.71 8.03 5.50
N TYR A 64 5.16 6.79 5.31
CA TYR A 64 5.62 5.92 6.40
C TYR A 64 6.83 6.51 7.13
N ALA A 65 7.78 7.09 6.39
CA ALA A 65 8.95 7.76 6.98
C ALA A 65 8.57 8.96 7.87
N LEU A 66 7.42 9.60 7.62
CA LEU A 66 6.90 10.74 8.38
C LEU A 66 6.06 10.32 9.59
N GLY A 67 6.10 9.05 10.00
CA GLY A 67 5.34 8.52 11.14
C GLY A 67 5.60 9.27 12.47
N SER A 68 6.79 9.82 12.69
CA SER A 68 7.11 10.58 13.90
C SER A 68 6.63 12.03 13.86
N GLU A 69 6.27 12.56 12.69
CA GLU A 69 5.90 13.97 12.55
C GLU A 69 4.55 14.26 13.22
N PRO A 70 4.45 15.24 14.13
CA PRO A 70 3.23 15.47 14.90
C PRO A 70 1.97 15.71 14.05
N GLU A 71 2.11 16.41 12.93
CA GLU A 71 0.99 16.79 12.06
C GLU A 71 0.62 15.73 11.01
N ILE A 72 1.48 14.72 10.80
CA ILE A 72 1.33 13.72 9.71
C ILE A 72 1.26 12.30 10.27
N GLY A 73 2.06 11.99 11.30
CA GLY A 73 2.14 10.67 11.91
C GLY A 73 0.79 10.09 12.35
N PRO A 74 -0.10 10.84 13.05
CA PRO A 74 -1.42 10.34 13.41
C PRO A 74 -2.26 9.94 12.19
N LEU A 75 -2.20 10.74 11.12
CA LEU A 75 -2.87 10.45 9.86
C LEU A 75 -2.33 9.15 9.25
N VAL A 76 -1.02 9.03 9.07
CA VAL A 76 -0.41 7.85 8.43
C VAL A 76 -0.71 6.57 9.20
N ARG A 77 -0.62 6.59 10.53
CA ARG A 77 -0.98 5.44 11.38
C ARG A 77 -2.44 5.04 11.24
N SER A 78 -3.35 6.01 11.29
CA SER A 78 -4.79 5.75 11.11
C SER A 78 -5.05 5.09 9.77
N ARG A 79 -4.48 5.63 8.69
CA ARG A 79 -4.69 5.11 7.33
C ARG A 79 -4.07 3.72 7.12
N TYR A 80 -2.95 3.44 7.77
CA TYR A 80 -2.34 2.11 7.77
C TYR A 80 -3.21 1.09 8.52
N CYS A 81 -3.72 1.44 9.71
CA CYS A 81 -4.68 0.61 10.45
C CYS A 81 -5.96 0.35 9.64
N ASP A 82 -6.51 1.37 8.99
CA ASP A 82 -7.72 1.26 8.16
C ASP A 82 -7.53 0.31 6.96
N LEU A 83 -6.31 0.20 6.43
CA LEU A 83 -5.96 -0.73 5.37
C LEU A 83 -5.79 -2.16 5.91
N TRP A 84 -5.12 -2.30 7.06
CA TRP A 84 -4.97 -3.57 7.76
C TRP A 84 -6.33 -4.20 8.11
N ASP A 85 -7.19 -3.43 8.77
CA ASP A 85 -8.51 -3.88 9.19
C ASP A 85 -9.39 -4.23 8.00
N PHE A 86 -9.29 -3.45 6.91
CA PHE A 86 -9.99 -3.75 5.66
C PHE A 86 -9.58 -5.11 5.08
N ILE A 87 -8.27 -5.35 4.88
CA ILE A 87 -7.79 -6.61 4.31
C ILE A 87 -8.18 -7.78 5.21
N LYS A 88 -8.01 -7.65 6.53
CA LYS A 88 -8.36 -8.69 7.49
C LYS A 88 -9.84 -9.01 7.48
N ALA A 89 -10.71 -8.00 7.48
CA ALA A 89 -12.16 -8.19 7.44
C ALA A 89 -12.62 -8.81 6.12
N SER A 90 -12.04 -8.39 5.01
CA SER A 90 -12.39 -8.89 3.67
C SER A 90 -11.96 -10.32 3.40
N THR A 91 -10.86 -10.77 4.02
CA THR A 91 -10.26 -12.07 3.70
C THR A 91 -10.42 -13.09 4.83
N GLY A 92 -10.67 -12.65 6.07
CA GLY A 92 -10.66 -13.52 7.24
C GLY A 92 -9.27 -14.02 7.62
N ALA A 93 -8.21 -13.40 7.08
CA ALA A 93 -6.84 -13.82 7.29
C ALA A 93 -6.42 -13.83 8.77
N SER A 94 -5.63 -14.84 9.13
CA SER A 94 -4.97 -14.89 10.44
C SER A 94 -3.95 -13.77 10.60
N ASN A 95 -3.57 -13.46 11.85
CA ASN A 95 -2.53 -12.45 12.09
C ASN A 95 -1.20 -12.81 11.42
N VAL A 96 -0.87 -14.09 11.29
CA VAL A 96 0.36 -14.55 10.63
C VAL A 96 0.32 -14.23 9.14
N GLN A 97 -0.80 -14.55 8.46
CA GLN A 97 -0.99 -14.21 7.05
C GLN A 97 -0.99 -12.69 6.82
N MET A 98 -1.62 -11.93 7.73
CA MET A 98 -1.60 -10.47 7.66
C MET A 98 -0.18 -9.91 7.77
N VAL A 99 0.63 -10.40 8.72
CA VAL A 99 2.04 -9.99 8.83
C VAL A 99 2.83 -10.33 7.57
N ASP A 100 2.63 -11.51 7.02
CA ASP A 100 3.31 -11.94 5.79
C ASP A 100 2.98 -11.02 4.59
N ILE A 101 1.70 -10.78 4.32
CA ILE A 101 1.24 -9.92 3.23
C ILE A 101 1.77 -8.49 3.38
N PHE A 102 1.68 -7.92 4.59
CA PHE A 102 2.20 -6.58 4.83
C PHE A 102 3.71 -6.54 4.73
N SER A 103 4.44 -7.60 5.12
CA SER A 103 5.90 -7.67 4.96
C SER A 103 6.31 -7.66 3.49
N LYS A 104 5.65 -8.48 2.66
CA LYS A 104 5.86 -8.51 1.20
C LYS A 104 5.51 -7.16 0.56
N GLY A 105 4.36 -6.60 0.93
CA GLY A 105 3.93 -5.27 0.47
C GLY A 105 4.91 -4.16 0.83
N MET A 106 5.45 -4.18 2.05
CA MET A 106 6.46 -3.22 2.49
C MET A 106 7.78 -3.35 1.73
N LEU A 107 8.26 -4.58 1.47
CA LEU A 107 9.45 -4.80 0.65
C LEU A 107 9.24 -4.24 -0.77
N LEU A 108 8.11 -4.56 -1.39
CA LEU A 108 7.75 -4.06 -2.71
C LEU A 108 7.62 -2.53 -2.74
N THR A 109 7.06 -1.92 -1.69
CA THR A 109 7.00 -0.45 -1.54
C THR A 109 8.40 0.16 -1.52
N VAL A 110 9.34 -0.44 -0.80
CA VAL A 110 10.73 0.03 -0.72
C VAL A 110 11.44 -0.10 -2.07
N LEU A 111 11.33 -1.26 -2.72
CA LEU A 111 11.93 -1.50 -4.04
C LEU A 111 11.37 -0.53 -5.10
N ALA A 112 10.06 -0.27 -5.09
CA ALA A 112 9.43 0.69 -5.98
C ALA A 112 9.86 2.13 -5.70
N GLY A 113 9.94 2.52 -4.42
CA GLY A 113 10.43 3.83 -4.02
C GLY A 113 11.89 4.09 -4.43
N MET A 114 12.69 3.03 -4.53
CA MET A 114 14.06 3.07 -5.06
C MET A 114 14.15 2.87 -6.58
N GLN A 115 13.02 2.77 -7.28
CA GLN A 115 12.94 2.56 -8.74
C GLN A 115 13.62 1.28 -9.22
N MET A 116 13.74 0.26 -8.36
CA MET A 116 14.46 -0.97 -8.69
C MET A 116 13.72 -1.86 -9.69
N PHE A 117 12.44 -1.65 -9.93
CA PHE A 117 11.69 -2.41 -10.94
C PHE A 117 11.87 -1.89 -12.38
N GLU A 118 12.62 -0.81 -12.60
CA GLU A 118 12.95 -0.33 -13.95
C GLU A 118 14.03 -1.20 -14.61
N GLU A 119 14.92 -1.76 -13.79
CA GLU A 119 15.95 -2.72 -14.15
C GLU A 119 15.82 -3.87 -13.15
N GLU A 120 14.81 -4.74 -13.36
CA GLU A 120 14.45 -5.80 -12.39
C GLU A 120 15.71 -6.44 -11.79
N PRO A 121 15.88 -6.41 -10.46
CA PRO A 121 17.13 -6.84 -9.86
C PRO A 121 17.34 -8.33 -10.12
N GLU A 122 18.57 -8.70 -10.51
CA GLU A 122 18.92 -10.09 -10.87
C GLU A 122 18.64 -11.12 -9.74
N TRP A 123 18.48 -10.66 -8.50
CA TRP A 123 18.35 -11.50 -7.32
C TRP A 123 16.90 -11.80 -6.90
N ILE A 124 15.90 -11.01 -7.33
CA ILE A 124 14.48 -11.33 -7.09
C ILE A 124 13.54 -10.46 -7.94
N THR A 125 12.45 -11.05 -8.42
CA THR A 125 11.35 -10.34 -9.11
C THR A 125 10.17 -10.06 -8.17
N ALA A 126 9.32 -9.11 -8.54
CA ALA A 126 8.11 -8.81 -7.77
C ALA A 126 7.15 -10.02 -7.68
N ASN A 127 7.07 -10.82 -8.74
CA ASN A 127 6.26 -12.04 -8.78
C ASN A 127 6.80 -13.10 -7.80
N GLU A 128 8.12 -13.27 -7.73
CA GLU A 128 8.74 -14.19 -6.77
C GLU A 128 8.43 -13.77 -5.34
N ILE A 129 8.55 -12.48 -4.99
CA ILE A 129 8.26 -11.97 -3.63
C ILE A 129 6.83 -12.34 -3.19
N ILE A 130 5.84 -12.18 -4.07
CA ILE A 130 4.43 -12.44 -3.75
C ILE A 130 4.16 -13.95 -3.65
N SER A 131 4.86 -14.75 -4.45
CA SER A 131 4.67 -16.20 -4.51
C SER A 131 5.40 -16.95 -3.40
N LEU A 132 6.29 -16.29 -2.66
CA LEU A 132 6.94 -16.89 -1.49
C LEU A 132 5.88 -17.31 -0.45
N PRO A 133 6.09 -18.42 0.28
CA PRO A 133 5.19 -18.85 1.35
C PRO A 133 5.26 -17.93 2.58
#